data_AF-A0A367M054-F1
#
_entry.id   AF-A0A367M054-F1
#
_cell.length_a   1.000
_cell.length_b   1.000
_cell.length_c   1.000
_cell.angle_alpha   90.00
_cell.angle_beta   90.00
_cell.angle_gamma   90.00
#
_symmetry.space_group_name_H-M   'P 1'
#
loop_
_entity.id
_entity.type
_entity.pdbx_description
1 polymer ?
#
loop_
_entity_poly.entity_id
_entity_poly.type
_entity_poly.pdbx_seq_one_letter_code
_entity_poly.pdbx_strand_id
1 'polypeptide(L)' 'EIGIRRLEARPTATLCIDCKTLAEIREKQLGS' A
#
# COMPACT_ATOMS: atom_id res chain seq x y z
N GLU A 1 6.92 -0.63 8.30
CA GLU A 1 5.98 -0.08 9.31
C GLU A 1 4.98 0.87 8.64
N ILE A 2 3.74 0.98 9.14
CA ILE A 2 2.75 1.95 8.62
C ILE A 2 2.88 3.24 9.44
N GLY A 3 3.39 4.31 8.84
CA GLY A 3 3.60 5.58 9.55
C GLY A 3 2.30 6.22 10.04
N ILE A 4 2.34 6.88 11.20
CA ILE A 4 1.16 7.50 11.83
C ILE A 4 0.44 8.48 10.92
N ARG A 5 1.17 9.34 10.18
CA ARG A 5 0.60 10.28 9.20
C ARG A 5 -0.24 9.60 8.11
N ARG A 6 0.12 8.36 7.74
CA ARG A 6 -0.65 7.57 6.76
C ARG A 6 -1.93 7.02 7.39
N LEU A 7 -1.87 6.58 8.65
CA LEU A 7 -3.05 6.12 9.39
C LEU A 7 -4.01 7.27 9.71
N GLU A 8 -3.52 8.47 10.02
CA GLU A 8 -4.36 9.66 10.21
C GLU A 8 -5.10 10.04 8.93
N ALA A 9 -4.39 10.03 7.78
CA ALA A 9 -5.02 10.30 6.49
C ALA A 9 -5.92 9.15 6.00
N ARG A 10 -5.59 7.90 6.36
CA ARG A 10 -6.24 6.67 5.91
C ARG A 10 -6.23 5.62 7.04
N PRO A 11 -7.21 5.64 7.95
CA PRO A 11 -7.20 4.80 9.16
C PRO A 11 -7.39 3.31 8.88
N THR A 12 -7.88 2.96 7.69
CA THR A 12 -8.06 1.57 7.24
C THR A 12 -6.87 1.04 6.44
N ALA A 13 -5.77 1.79 6.33
CA ALA A 13 -4.58 1.33 5.62
C ALA A 13 -3.93 0.15 6.33
N THR A 14 -3.96 -1.03 5.69
CA THR A 14 -3.35 -2.27 6.19
C THR A 14 -1.95 -2.52 5.64
N LEU A 15 -1.55 -1.79 4.59
CA LEU A 15 -0.24 -1.88 3.96
C LEU A 15 0.55 -0.58 4.12
N CYS A 16 1.85 -0.71 4.39
CA CYS A 16 2.77 0.43 4.30
C CYS A 16 2.87 0.92 2.85
N ILE A 17 3.55 2.07 2.66
CA ILE A 17 3.67 2.69 1.34
C ILE A 17 4.38 1.73 0.37
N ASP A 18 5.51 1.15 0.77
CA ASP A 18 6.30 0.26 -0.09
C ASP A 18 5.55 -1.02 -0.43
N CYS A 19 4.91 -1.67 0.55
CA CYS A 19 4.09 -2.86 0.31
C CYS A 19 2.90 -2.56 -0.62
N LYS A 20 2.28 -1.38 -0.50
CA LYS A 20 1.22 -0.97 -1.42
C LYS A 20 1.79 -0.82 -2.84
N THR A 21 2.91 -0.13 -3.01
CA THR A 21 3.54 0.05 -4.33
C THR A 21 3.89 -1.30 -4.97
N LEU A 22 4.45 -2.23 -4.19
CA LEU A 22 4.75 -3.59 -4.67
C LEU A 22 3.47 -4.36 -5.05
N ALA A 23 2.39 -4.23 -4.29
CA ALA A 23 1.11 -4.83 -4.63
C ALA A 23 0.60 -4.28 -5.97
N GLU A 24 0.58 -2.96 -6.18
CA GLU A 24 0.15 -2.35 -7.44
C GLU A 24 1.01 -2.81 -8.64
N ILE A 25 2.32 -2.96 -8.44
CA ILE A 25 3.24 -3.49 -9.45
C ILE A 25 2.94 -4.96 -9.79
N ARG A 26 2.59 -5.78 -8.79
CA ARG A 26 2.19 -7.17 -8.99
C ARG A 26 0.86 -7.28 -9.72
N GLU A 27 -0.15 -6.52 -9.31
CA GLU A 27 -1.46 -6.47 -9.97
C GLU A 27 -1.30 -6.11 -11.46
N LYS A 28 -0.43 -5.15 -11.78
CA LYS A 28 -0.12 -4.78 -13.17
C LYS A 28 0.58 -5.88 -13.97
N GLN A 29 1.45 -6.68 -13.35
CA GLN A 29 2.15 -7.80 -14.01
C GLN A 29 1.30 -9.06 -14.13
N LEU A 30 0.34 -9.26 -13.24
CA LEU A 30 -0.55 -10.44 -13.27
C LEU A 30 -1.77 -10.22 -14.17
N GLY A 31 -2.14 -8.97 -14.44
CA GLY A 31 -3.22 -8.58 -15.36
C GLY A 31 -2.83 -8.54 -16.84
N SER A 32 -1.66 -9.08 -17.21
CA SER A 32 -1.17 -9.21 -18.58
C SER A 32 -1.12 -10.66 -19.04
#